data_AF-A0A2N5VRQ9-F1
#
_entry.id   AF-A0A2N5VRQ9-F1
#
_cell.length_a   1.000
_cell.length_b   1.000
_cell.length_c   1.000
_cell.angle_alpha   90.00
_cell.angle_beta   90.00
_cell.angle_gamma   90.00
#
_symmetry.space_group_name_H-M   'P 1'
#
loop_
_entity.id
_entity.type
_entity.pdbx_description
1 polymer ?
#
loop_
_entity_poly.entity_id
_entity_poly.type
_entity_poly.pdbx_seq_one_letter_code
_entity_poly.pdbx_strand_id
1 'polypeptide(L)'
;MAFILPSVVRYRSNVVSKQLVSVFRQPSKLHTTLSTQTTQQYCHRSEYPDDPKATELASTIIRPAVAQERGPVNSNLAVKRNTANYQLNKDALLIEFQEGGGACSTFDYIWLRDNCRCEKCFHPYTKQRLLSTFQIPLNIQPTQVVLEGEGFSVTWPDGHQSFLSLSFLLQNSYNPPINPARRSFPHRATEKKYLWDNSIINSMPHVSYKDIFSTDGLHRTGDFYVLEWLRKIDKYGFCLVDDVPPTPEATEKLLREIAFIRETHYGAFWDFTANMEHGDTAYTNLALGAHTDTTYFSDPAGLQLFHLLSPPTSHEGGKSLLVDGFAAAAKLRRESPEAYDMLSEVPIDTHASGGTDVAFRPLIPQPVLSHHPHTGELTIVRWNPDDRLPFCGRSGVSVKRLYQAIRDWESIIKSSSMELWTQMKMGQALIFDNHRILHGRSSFKGSRRLCGGYVNGDDYRSRLMSLEQRLSASSSRNL
;
A
#
# COMPACT_ATOMS: atom_id res chain seq x y z
N MET A 1 34.53 49.17 29.57
CA MET A 1 34.77 47.80 30.06
C MET A 1 35.29 46.97 28.91
N ALA A 2 36.52 46.47 29.03
CA ALA A 2 37.20 45.60 28.06
C ALA A 2 36.44 44.25 27.91
N PHE A 3 36.49 43.49 26.81
CA PHE A 3 37.69 42.81 26.29
C PHE A 3 37.40 41.99 24.99
N ILE A 4 38.46 41.82 24.17
CA ILE A 4 38.86 40.65 23.35
C ILE A 4 38.19 40.39 21.97
N LEU A 5 38.97 40.71 20.92
CA LEU A 5 39.12 39.94 19.66
C LEU A 5 40.15 38.80 19.87
N PRO A 6 40.07 37.66 19.16
CA PRO A 6 40.82 37.48 17.89
C PRO A 6 40.05 36.52 16.91
N SER A 7 40.40 36.19 15.67
CA SER A 7 41.60 36.35 14.83
C SER A 7 41.17 35.99 13.39
N VAL A 8 41.68 36.74 12.41
CA VAL A 8 41.57 36.43 10.97
C VAL A 8 42.64 35.42 10.60
N VAL A 9 42.26 34.28 10.03
CA VAL A 9 43.19 33.34 9.39
C VAL A 9 42.84 33.25 7.90
N ARG A 10 43.71 33.84 7.08
CA ARG A 10 43.78 33.59 5.63
C ARG A 10 44.53 32.28 5.42
N TYR A 11 43.97 31.34 4.65
CA TYR A 11 44.77 30.27 4.02
C TYR A 11 44.67 30.36 2.51
N ARG A 12 45.86 30.42 1.90
CA ARG A 12 46.13 30.46 0.47
C ARG A 12 45.95 29.08 -0.15
N SER A 13 45.49 29.10 -1.40
CA SER A 13 45.53 28.02 -2.38
C SER A 13 46.92 27.38 -2.47
N ASN A 14 46.96 26.04 -2.45
CA ASN A 14 48.04 25.28 -3.06
C ASN A 14 47.46 24.08 -3.81
N VAL A 15 47.76 24.06 -5.10
CA VAL A 15 47.53 22.99 -6.06
C VAL A 15 48.54 21.87 -5.78
N VAL A 16 48.07 20.63 -5.59
CA VAL A 16 48.89 19.43 -5.79
C VAL A 16 48.02 18.38 -6.47
N SER A 17 48.36 18.09 -7.73
CA SER A 17 47.84 16.95 -8.47
C SER A 17 48.38 15.65 -7.87
N LYS A 18 47.49 14.68 -7.59
CA LYS A 18 47.87 13.27 -7.56
C LYS A 18 46.82 12.44 -8.28
N GLN A 19 47.29 11.77 -9.33
CA GLN A 19 46.61 10.72 -10.06
C GLN A 19 46.16 9.63 -9.09
N LEU A 20 44.89 9.23 -9.19
CA LEU A 20 44.44 7.91 -8.76
C LEU A 20 43.63 7.32 -9.91
N VAL A 21 44.20 6.27 -10.47
CA VAL A 21 43.67 5.43 -11.54
C VAL A 21 42.39 4.75 -11.05
N SER A 22 41.24 5.08 -11.64
CA SER A 22 40.01 4.33 -11.42
C SER A 22 39.98 3.11 -12.35
N VAL A 23 39.94 1.93 -11.76
CA VAL A 23 39.67 0.67 -12.46
C VAL A 23 38.19 0.66 -12.84
N PHE A 24 37.89 0.96 -14.10
CA PHE A 24 36.57 0.77 -14.68
C PHE A 24 36.28 -0.73 -14.83
N ARG A 25 35.38 -1.28 -14.00
CA ARG A 25 34.66 -2.52 -14.33
C ARG A 25 33.47 -2.15 -15.23
N GLN A 26 33.53 -2.59 -16.48
CA GLN A 26 32.41 -2.54 -17.42
C GLN A 26 31.26 -3.42 -16.89
N PRO A 27 29.98 -3.04 -17.07
CA PRO A 27 28.87 -3.97 -16.90
C PRO A 27 28.80 -4.89 -18.12
N SER A 28 28.92 -6.19 -17.87
CA SER A 28 28.64 -7.24 -18.84
C SER A 28 27.18 -7.20 -19.27
N LYS A 29 26.96 -7.04 -20.59
CA LYS A 29 25.66 -7.25 -21.23
C LYS A 29 25.26 -8.72 -21.09
N LEU A 30 24.18 -8.99 -20.36
CA LEU A 30 23.41 -10.23 -20.50
C LEU A 30 22.10 -9.86 -21.19
N HIS A 31 22.06 -10.14 -22.49
CA HIS A 31 20.83 -10.23 -23.25
C HIS A 31 20.07 -11.46 -22.75
N THR A 32 18.87 -11.27 -22.20
CA THR A 32 17.88 -12.33 -22.09
C THR A 32 16.62 -11.86 -22.81
N THR A 33 16.51 -12.29 -24.05
CA THR A 33 15.26 -12.36 -24.81
C THR A 33 14.28 -13.25 -24.06
N LEU A 34 13.23 -12.67 -23.47
CA LEU A 34 12.05 -13.40 -23.01
C LEU A 34 11.10 -13.51 -24.20
N SER A 35 11.14 -14.65 -24.90
CA SER A 35 10.09 -15.02 -25.84
C SER A 35 8.88 -15.52 -25.05
N THR A 36 7.76 -14.84 -25.24
CA THR A 36 6.42 -15.32 -24.96
C THR A 36 6.13 -16.56 -25.80
N GLN A 37 6.02 -17.73 -25.17
CA GLN A 37 5.30 -18.88 -25.75
C GLN A 37 4.93 -19.92 -24.66
N THR A 38 3.63 -20.03 -24.44
CA THR A 38 2.87 -21.27 -24.21
C THR A 38 3.08 -22.05 -22.90
N THR A 39 2.29 -21.71 -21.88
CA THR A 39 1.98 -22.62 -20.76
C THR A 39 0.71 -23.41 -21.10
N GLN A 40 0.86 -24.51 -21.84
CA GLN A 40 -0.14 -25.57 -21.93
C GLN A 40 0.61 -26.89 -22.11
N GLN A 41 0.08 -27.95 -21.49
CA GLN A 41 0.50 -29.36 -21.54
C GLN A 41 1.58 -29.80 -20.54
N TYR A 42 1.14 -30.24 -19.37
CA TYR A 42 1.64 -31.49 -18.76
C TYR A 42 0.49 -32.21 -18.05
N CYS A 43 -0.30 -32.93 -18.84
CA CYS A 43 -1.15 -34.04 -18.39
C CYS A 43 -1.30 -34.99 -19.59
N HIS A 44 -0.29 -35.80 -19.86
CA HIS A 44 -0.47 -37.00 -20.67
C HIS A 44 0.41 -38.14 -20.16
N ARG A 45 -0.28 -39.24 -19.85
CA ARG A 45 0.24 -40.61 -19.75
C ARG A 45 1.11 -40.92 -20.96
N SER A 46 2.26 -41.55 -20.74
CA SER A 46 2.96 -42.32 -21.76
C SER A 46 3.22 -43.73 -21.23
N GLU A 47 2.92 -44.68 -22.11
CA GLU A 47 2.97 -46.13 -21.96
C GLU A 47 4.42 -46.65 -21.89
N TYR A 48 4.59 -47.79 -21.21
CA TYR A 48 5.84 -48.57 -21.12
C TYR A 48 6.25 -49.16 -22.48
N PRO A 49 7.55 -49.52 -22.63
CA PRO A 49 7.86 -50.95 -22.71
C PRO A 49 9.02 -51.40 -21.79
N ASP A 50 9.11 -52.71 -21.62
CA ASP A 50 9.85 -53.52 -20.64
C ASP A 50 11.39 -53.35 -20.58
N ASP A 51 11.96 -53.37 -19.38
CA ASP A 51 13.24 -54.05 -19.04
C ASP A 51 13.35 -54.25 -17.50
N PRO A 52 13.66 -55.45 -16.95
CA PRO A 52 13.57 -55.73 -15.53
C PRO A 52 14.94 -55.66 -14.85
N LYS A 53 15.09 -54.76 -13.86
CA LYS A 53 15.79 -54.99 -12.59
C LYS A 53 15.89 -53.71 -11.75
N ALA A 54 15.70 -53.92 -10.45
CA ALA A 54 16.28 -53.17 -9.33
C ALA A 54 15.42 -52.04 -8.68
N THR A 55 14.85 -52.43 -7.54
CA THR A 55 14.88 -51.73 -6.23
C THR A 55 13.73 -50.78 -5.87
N GLU A 56 12.74 -51.39 -5.20
CA GLU A 56 11.98 -50.95 -4.01
C GLU A 56 12.35 -49.58 -3.41
N LEU A 57 11.44 -48.60 -3.54
CA LEU A 57 11.31 -47.44 -2.65
C LEU A 57 9.81 -47.16 -2.50
N ALA A 58 9.26 -47.56 -1.36
CA ALA A 58 7.85 -47.41 -1.03
C ALA A 58 7.49 -45.94 -0.76
N SER A 59 6.65 -45.34 -1.61
CA SER A 59 5.92 -44.11 -1.31
C SER A 59 4.60 -44.47 -0.61
N THR A 60 4.50 -44.19 0.69
CA THR A 60 3.28 -44.46 1.47
C THR A 60 2.29 -43.31 1.32
N ILE A 61 1.19 -43.54 0.62
CA ILE A 61 -0.01 -42.69 0.68
C ILE A 61 -0.74 -43.02 1.99
N ILE A 62 -0.75 -42.10 2.95
CA ILE A 62 -1.47 -42.31 4.22
C ILE A 62 -2.94 -41.94 4.03
N ARG A 63 -3.84 -42.93 4.10
CA ARG A 63 -5.30 -42.75 4.19
C ARG A 63 -5.76 -43.05 5.62
N PRO A 64 -6.76 -42.34 6.18
CA PRO A 64 -7.23 -42.64 7.54
C PRO A 64 -8.03 -43.95 7.57
N ALA A 65 -7.73 -44.80 8.57
CA ALA A 65 -8.47 -46.03 8.86
C ALA A 65 -9.77 -45.72 9.61
N VAL A 66 -10.87 -46.38 9.22
CA VAL A 66 -12.19 -46.26 9.84
C VAL A 66 -12.40 -47.43 10.81
N ALA A 67 -12.50 -47.15 12.11
CA ALA A 67 -12.97 -48.12 13.10
C ALA A 67 -14.52 -48.12 13.12
N GLN A 68 -15.12 -49.32 12.99
CA GLN A 68 -16.55 -49.56 13.12
C GLN A 68 -16.92 -49.79 14.59
N GLU A 69 -17.80 -48.97 15.15
CA GLU A 69 -18.70 -49.37 16.25
C GLU A 69 -20.12 -48.85 15.99
N ARG A 70 -21.11 -49.67 16.36
CA ARG A 70 -22.56 -49.49 16.08
C ARG A 70 -23.27 -48.75 17.22
N GLY A 71 -24.21 -47.86 16.87
CA GLY A 71 -25.27 -47.36 17.76
C GLY A 71 -25.82 -45.98 17.37
N PRO A 72 -27.15 -45.77 17.15
CA PRO A 72 -27.65 -44.60 16.42
C PRO A 72 -28.21 -43.50 17.32
N VAL A 73 -27.90 -42.23 17.06
CA VAL A 73 -28.81 -41.09 17.25
C VAL A 73 -28.51 -40.04 16.18
N ASN A 74 -29.51 -39.71 15.37
CA ASN A 74 -29.49 -38.66 14.36
C ASN A 74 -29.48 -37.27 15.00
N SER A 75 -28.49 -36.44 14.65
CA SER A 75 -28.69 -35.00 14.41
C SER A 75 -27.66 -34.56 13.36
N ASN A 76 -28.13 -34.42 12.11
CA ASN A 76 -27.29 -34.04 10.98
C ASN A 76 -27.05 -32.52 10.98
N LEU A 77 -25.93 -32.10 11.55
CA LEU A 77 -25.14 -30.97 11.04
C LEU A 77 -23.82 -31.56 10.55
N ALA A 78 -23.75 -31.86 9.25
CA ALA A 78 -22.54 -32.34 8.61
C ALA A 78 -21.48 -31.21 8.65
N VAL A 79 -20.62 -31.24 9.66
CA VAL A 79 -19.37 -30.48 9.67
C VAL A 79 -18.56 -30.99 8.48
N LYS A 80 -18.43 -30.16 7.42
CA LYS A 80 -17.53 -30.46 6.30
C LYS A 80 -16.11 -30.61 6.87
N ARG A 81 -15.62 -31.83 7.00
CA ARG A 81 -14.21 -32.08 7.31
C ARG A 81 -13.39 -31.62 6.10
N ASN A 82 -12.70 -30.50 6.24
CA ASN A 82 -11.70 -30.06 5.27
C ASN A 82 -10.61 -31.14 5.19
N THR A 83 -10.62 -31.93 4.13
CA THR A 83 -9.64 -32.97 3.88
C THR A 83 -8.66 -32.44 2.83
N ALA A 84 -7.46 -32.05 3.26
CA ALA A 84 -6.37 -31.71 2.35
C ALA A 84 -5.59 -32.99 2.01
N ASN A 85 -5.28 -33.21 0.73
CA ASN A 85 -4.31 -34.23 0.35
C ASN A 85 -2.90 -33.68 0.57
N TYR A 86 -1.96 -34.51 1.01
CA TYR A 86 -0.59 -34.07 1.23
C TYR A 86 0.43 -35.18 0.95
N GLN A 87 1.66 -34.77 0.67
CA GLN A 87 2.80 -35.65 0.45
C GLN A 87 4.01 -35.15 1.24
N LEU A 88 4.70 -36.07 1.91
CA LEU A 88 5.96 -35.81 2.59
C LEU A 88 7.11 -36.08 1.61
N ASN A 89 7.86 -35.04 1.30
CA ASN A 89 9.08 -35.11 0.51
C ASN A 89 10.29 -35.06 1.45
N LYS A 90 11.49 -35.29 0.91
CA LYS A 90 12.73 -35.31 1.70
C LYS A 90 12.93 -34.06 2.58
N ASP A 91 12.66 -32.88 2.01
CA ASP A 91 12.97 -31.59 2.65
C ASP A 91 11.73 -30.68 2.77
N ALA A 92 10.54 -31.17 2.40
CA ALA A 92 9.34 -30.34 2.33
C ALA A 92 8.02 -31.12 2.45
N LEU A 93 6.95 -30.40 2.80
CA LEU A 93 5.56 -30.83 2.80
C LEU A 93 4.83 -30.25 1.58
N LEU A 94 4.30 -31.11 0.70
CA LEU A 94 3.42 -30.73 -0.40
C LEU A 94 1.96 -30.84 0.06
N ILE A 95 1.16 -29.79 -0.15
CA ILE A 95 -0.26 -29.74 0.24
C ILE A 95 -1.10 -29.38 -0.98
N GLU A 96 -2.17 -30.13 -1.19
CA GLU A 96 -3.27 -29.81 -2.12
C GLU A 96 -4.44 -29.20 -1.34
N PHE A 97 -4.74 -27.93 -1.61
CA PHE A 97 -5.81 -27.20 -0.92
C PHE A 97 -7.14 -27.32 -1.69
N GLN A 98 -8.12 -27.98 -1.07
CA GLN A 98 -9.49 -28.06 -1.62
C GLN A 98 -10.15 -26.68 -1.75
N GLU A 99 -10.00 -25.81 -0.74
CA GLU A 99 -10.48 -24.41 -0.78
C GLU A 99 -9.78 -23.53 -1.83
N GLY A 100 -8.64 -23.99 -2.37
CA GLY A 100 -7.92 -23.36 -3.47
C GLY A 100 -8.32 -23.89 -4.85
N GLY A 101 -9.40 -24.67 -4.97
CA GLY A 101 -9.79 -25.32 -6.22
C GLY A 101 -8.87 -26.48 -6.62
N GLY A 102 -8.24 -27.15 -5.65
CA GLY A 102 -7.25 -28.21 -5.89
C GLY A 102 -5.83 -27.67 -6.15
N ALA A 103 -5.56 -26.40 -5.82
CA ALA A 103 -4.24 -25.82 -5.97
C ALA A 103 -3.22 -26.42 -4.98
N CYS A 104 -2.00 -26.65 -5.46
CA CYS A 104 -0.92 -27.23 -4.67
C CYS A 104 0.15 -26.20 -4.30
N SER A 105 0.73 -26.31 -3.10
CA SER A 105 1.96 -25.59 -2.71
C SER A 105 2.84 -26.48 -1.85
N THR A 106 4.13 -26.34 -2.04
CA THR A 106 5.20 -26.99 -1.27
C THR A 106 5.70 -26.02 -0.19
N PHE A 107 5.98 -26.56 1.00
CA PHE A 107 6.52 -25.82 2.14
C PHE A 107 7.74 -26.55 2.69
N ASP A 108 8.89 -25.88 2.68
CA ASP A 108 10.13 -26.41 3.22
C ASP A 108 10.01 -26.61 4.74
N TYR A 109 10.58 -27.69 5.26
CA TYR A 109 10.48 -28.00 6.68
C TYR A 109 11.09 -26.92 7.57
N ILE A 110 12.19 -26.30 7.14
CA ILE A 110 12.77 -25.14 7.82
C ILE A 110 11.75 -24.00 7.94
N TRP A 111 10.98 -23.73 6.89
CA TRP A 111 9.99 -22.66 6.88
C TRP A 111 8.85 -22.96 7.86
N LEU A 112 8.38 -24.21 7.90
CA LEU A 112 7.35 -24.64 8.86
C LEU A 112 7.85 -24.48 10.31
N ARG A 113 9.10 -24.84 10.61
CA ARG A 113 9.71 -24.68 11.94
C ARG A 113 9.88 -23.22 12.33
N ASP A 114 10.37 -22.39 11.41
CA ASP A 114 10.61 -20.95 11.59
C ASP A 114 9.31 -20.18 11.85
N ASN A 115 8.19 -20.67 11.30
CA ASN A 115 6.88 -20.05 11.41
C ASN A 115 5.95 -20.74 12.43
N CYS A 116 6.51 -21.54 13.35
CA CYS A 116 5.76 -22.10 14.47
C CYS A 116 5.03 -20.99 15.26
N ARG A 117 3.74 -21.20 15.55
CA ARG A 117 2.86 -20.21 16.22
C ARG A 117 2.63 -20.47 17.70
N CYS A 118 3.38 -21.40 18.32
CA CYS A 118 3.30 -21.62 19.76
C CYS A 118 3.93 -20.47 20.55
N GLU A 119 3.56 -20.30 21.82
CA GLU A 119 4.01 -19.19 22.68
C GLU A 119 5.52 -19.15 22.90
N LYS A 120 6.23 -20.27 22.70
CA LYS A 120 7.70 -20.34 22.77
C LYS A 120 8.37 -19.75 21.53
N CYS A 121 7.72 -19.83 20.37
CA CYS A 121 8.29 -19.38 19.08
C CYS A 121 7.71 -18.03 18.63
N PHE A 122 6.52 -17.66 19.13
CA PHE A 122 5.79 -16.49 18.70
C PHE A 122 5.03 -15.88 19.89
N HIS A 123 5.33 -14.61 20.20
CA HIS A 123 4.78 -13.97 21.39
C HIS A 123 3.27 -13.71 21.21
N PRO A 124 2.40 -14.20 22.14
CA PRO A 124 0.95 -14.19 21.93
C PRO A 124 0.35 -12.78 21.84
N TYR A 125 0.92 -11.80 22.54
CA TYR A 125 0.45 -10.41 22.52
C TYR A 125 1.10 -9.53 21.45
N THR A 126 2.43 -9.39 21.45
CA THR A 126 3.15 -8.53 20.50
C THR A 126 3.18 -9.07 19.07
N LYS A 127 2.82 -10.34 18.87
CA LYS A 127 2.88 -11.03 17.58
C LYS A 127 4.28 -10.98 16.95
N GLN A 128 5.32 -10.92 17.78
CA GLN A 128 6.72 -10.94 17.37
C GLN A 128 7.28 -12.38 17.44
N ARG A 129 8.24 -12.68 16.56
CA ARG A 129 8.96 -13.96 16.59
C ARG A 129 9.90 -13.99 17.79
N LEU A 130 9.93 -15.11 18.50
CA LEU A 130 10.82 -15.38 19.63
C LEU A 130 11.92 -16.39 19.26
N LEU A 131 11.60 -17.31 18.33
CA LEU A 131 12.59 -18.23 17.79
C LEU A 131 13.56 -17.49 16.88
N SER A 132 14.85 -17.66 17.13
CA SER A 132 15.88 -17.23 16.19
C SER A 132 15.94 -18.21 15.02
N THR A 133 15.67 -17.73 13.81
CA THR A 133 15.74 -18.53 12.57
C THR A 133 17.08 -19.26 12.44
N PHE A 134 18.18 -18.65 12.88
CA PHE A 134 19.54 -19.21 12.78
C PHE A 134 19.81 -20.38 13.73
N GLN A 135 18.92 -20.64 14.70
CA GLN A 135 19.00 -21.83 15.55
C GLN A 135 18.39 -23.07 14.86
N ILE A 136 17.72 -22.89 13.73
CA ILE A 136 17.07 -23.96 12.99
C ILE A 136 18.07 -24.52 11.97
N PRO A 137 18.42 -25.82 12.05
CA PRO A 137 19.24 -26.44 11.02
C PRO A 137 18.56 -26.34 9.65
N LEU A 138 19.32 -25.96 8.61
CA LEU A 138 18.77 -25.82 7.25
C LEU A 138 18.14 -27.13 6.73
N ASN A 139 18.69 -28.26 7.14
CA ASN A 139 18.26 -29.61 6.79
C ASN A 139 17.32 -30.23 7.84
N ILE A 140 16.65 -29.42 8.68
CA ILE A 140 15.72 -29.93 9.67
C ILE A 140 14.63 -30.77 8.99
N GLN A 141 14.39 -31.96 9.52
CA GLN A 141 13.30 -32.84 9.09
C GLN A 141 12.41 -33.15 10.28
N PRO A 142 11.08 -33.12 10.12
CA PRO A 142 10.18 -33.52 11.18
C PRO A 142 10.30 -35.01 11.44
N THR A 143 10.19 -35.41 12.70
CA THR A 143 10.07 -36.83 13.08
C THR A 143 8.67 -37.36 12.83
N GLN A 144 7.66 -36.47 12.84
CA GLN A 144 6.26 -36.81 12.57
C GLN A 144 5.50 -35.62 11.99
N VAL A 145 4.61 -35.88 11.02
CA VAL A 145 3.64 -34.92 10.48
C VAL A 145 2.27 -35.58 10.46
N VAL A 146 1.28 -34.95 11.10
CA VAL A 146 -0.10 -35.45 11.18
C VAL A 146 -1.06 -34.34 10.78
N LEU A 147 -2.02 -34.63 9.90
CA LEU A 147 -3.14 -33.74 9.62
C LEU A 147 -4.19 -33.90 10.73
N GLU A 148 -4.41 -32.84 11.51
CA GLU A 148 -5.33 -32.80 12.64
C GLU A 148 -6.36 -31.67 12.45
N GLY A 149 -7.63 -32.04 12.24
CA GLY A 149 -8.73 -31.08 12.09
C GLY A 149 -8.51 -30.10 10.94
N GLU A 150 -8.18 -28.85 11.27
CA GLU A 150 -7.99 -27.75 10.31
C GLU A 150 -6.51 -27.44 10.02
N GLY A 151 -5.55 -28.30 10.41
CA GLY A 151 -4.13 -28.01 10.25
C GLY A 151 -3.21 -29.20 10.38
N PHE A 152 -1.90 -28.95 10.33
CA PHE A 152 -0.86 -29.94 10.53
C PHE A 152 -0.22 -29.79 11.91
N SER A 153 -0.16 -30.90 12.65
CA SER A 153 0.69 -31.09 13.82
C SER A 153 2.02 -31.68 13.36
N VAL A 154 3.13 -30.99 13.67
CA VAL A 154 4.48 -31.33 13.25
C VAL A 154 5.38 -31.49 14.47
N THR A 155 5.99 -32.66 14.62
CA THR A 155 6.97 -32.94 15.68
C THR A 155 8.39 -32.88 15.11
N TRP A 156 9.27 -32.18 15.82
CA TRP A 156 10.65 -31.91 15.42
C TRP A 156 11.66 -32.77 16.19
N PRO A 157 12.92 -32.90 15.72
CA PRO A 157 13.94 -33.74 16.35
C PRO A 157 14.30 -33.35 17.80
N ASP A 158 14.10 -32.08 18.16
CA ASP A 158 14.28 -31.56 19.52
C ASP A 158 13.08 -31.85 20.44
N GLY A 159 12.08 -32.59 19.96
CA GLY A 159 10.82 -32.87 20.65
C GLY A 159 9.83 -31.70 20.61
N HIS A 160 10.15 -30.58 19.95
CA HIS A 160 9.23 -29.46 19.79
C HIS A 160 8.03 -29.86 18.93
N GLN A 161 6.86 -29.32 19.25
CA GLN A 161 5.64 -29.52 18.48
C GLN A 161 5.13 -28.18 17.93
N SER A 162 4.75 -28.18 16.67
CA SER A 162 4.18 -27.04 15.96
C SER A 162 2.81 -27.40 15.40
N PHE A 163 1.84 -26.50 15.54
CA PHE A 163 0.57 -26.59 14.84
C PHE A 163 0.47 -25.47 13.81
N LEU A 164 0.13 -25.80 12.58
CA LEU A 164 0.02 -24.87 11.44
C LEU A 164 -1.33 -25.09 10.76
N SER A 165 -2.24 -24.13 10.87
CA SER A 165 -3.56 -24.24 10.23
C SER A 165 -3.44 -24.23 8.70
N LEU A 166 -4.34 -24.94 8.02
CA LEU A 166 -4.48 -24.92 6.56
C LEU A 166 -4.72 -23.51 6.05
N SER A 167 -5.49 -22.69 6.77
CA SER A 167 -5.72 -21.28 6.44
C SER A 167 -4.43 -20.47 6.47
N PHE A 168 -3.57 -20.67 7.49
CA PHE A 168 -2.27 -20.03 7.58
C PHE A 168 -1.35 -20.48 6.44
N LEU A 169 -1.30 -21.79 6.16
CA LEU A 169 -0.47 -22.36 5.09
C LEU A 169 -0.92 -21.85 3.72
N LEU A 170 -2.22 -21.85 3.43
CA LEU A 170 -2.78 -21.33 2.18
C LEU A 170 -2.43 -19.85 1.96
N GLN A 171 -2.63 -19.01 2.98
CA GLN A 171 -2.29 -17.58 2.95
C GLN A 171 -0.80 -17.33 2.72
N ASN A 172 0.06 -18.25 3.19
CA ASN A 172 1.50 -18.12 3.13
C ASN A 172 2.16 -19.04 2.08
N SER A 173 1.39 -19.64 1.17
CA SER A 173 1.90 -20.45 0.06
C SER A 173 2.93 -19.69 -0.78
N TYR A 174 4.00 -20.38 -1.20
CA TYR A 174 5.10 -19.76 -1.96
C TYR A 174 5.72 -20.62 -3.06
N ASN A 175 5.44 -21.92 -3.11
CA ASN A 175 6.08 -22.81 -4.08
C ASN A 175 5.08 -23.81 -4.70
N PRO A 176 4.28 -23.39 -5.69
CA PRO A 176 4.09 -22.01 -6.13
C PRO A 176 3.19 -21.21 -5.17
N PRO A 177 3.22 -19.87 -5.21
CA PRO A 177 2.25 -19.06 -4.46
C PRO A 177 0.85 -19.25 -5.07
N ILE A 178 -0.12 -19.70 -4.27
CA ILE A 178 -1.50 -19.96 -4.74
C ILE A 178 -2.31 -18.64 -4.81
N ASN A 179 -1.93 -17.63 -4.02
CA ASN A 179 -2.61 -16.34 -4.00
C ASN A 179 -1.63 -15.19 -3.70
N PRO A 180 -0.68 -14.88 -4.60
CA PRO A 180 0.30 -13.82 -4.38
C PRO A 180 -0.35 -12.45 -4.14
N ALA A 181 -1.51 -12.18 -4.74
CA ALA A 181 -2.25 -10.93 -4.51
C ALA A 181 -2.82 -10.77 -3.09
N ARG A 182 -3.12 -11.88 -2.37
CA ARG A 182 -3.59 -11.83 -0.98
C ARG A 182 -2.46 -11.66 0.04
N ARG A 183 -1.20 -11.95 -0.35
CA ARG A 183 -0.04 -11.82 0.54
C ARG A 183 0.26 -10.37 0.94
N SER A 184 -0.07 -9.41 0.08
CA SER A 184 0.15 -8.00 0.41
C SER A 184 -0.73 -7.56 1.59
N PHE A 185 -1.96 -8.06 1.70
CA PHE A 185 -2.89 -7.71 2.80
C PHE A 185 -3.97 -8.82 3.00
N PRO A 186 -3.96 -9.61 4.10
CA PRO A 186 -4.79 -10.81 4.27
C PRO A 186 -6.31 -10.57 4.26
N HIS A 187 -6.76 -9.31 4.46
CA HIS A 187 -8.17 -8.91 4.51
C HIS A 187 -8.63 -7.99 3.38
N ARG A 188 -7.82 -7.74 2.34
CA ARG A 188 -8.34 -7.15 1.11
C ARG A 188 -9.26 -8.16 0.42
N ALA A 189 -10.51 -8.22 0.85
CA ALA A 189 -11.61 -8.74 0.06
C ALA A 189 -11.73 -7.84 -1.18
N THR A 190 -10.94 -8.14 -2.22
CA THR A 190 -11.24 -8.04 -3.66
C THR A 190 -12.00 -6.82 -4.21
N GLU A 191 -12.16 -5.72 -3.48
CA GLU A 191 -12.68 -4.49 -4.05
C GLU A 191 -11.52 -3.81 -4.77
N LYS A 192 -11.40 -4.12 -6.06
CA LYS A 192 -10.54 -3.37 -6.98
C LYS A 192 -10.85 -1.89 -6.79
N LYS A 193 -9.79 -1.07 -6.74
CA LYS A 193 -9.89 0.39 -6.79
C LYS A 193 -10.85 0.77 -7.92
N TYR A 194 -11.88 1.55 -7.62
CA TYR A 194 -12.81 2.03 -8.63
C TYR A 194 -12.17 3.23 -9.33
N LEU A 195 -11.71 3.03 -10.57
CA LEU A 195 -11.14 4.10 -11.39
C LEU A 195 -12.28 4.94 -11.97
N TRP A 196 -12.15 6.27 -11.91
CA TRP A 196 -13.21 7.17 -12.32
C TRP A 196 -12.74 8.36 -13.15
N ASP A 197 -13.69 8.94 -13.88
CA ASP A 197 -13.60 10.23 -14.56
C ASP A 197 -14.62 11.21 -13.93
N ASN A 198 -14.85 12.36 -14.54
CA ASN A 198 -15.74 13.38 -13.98
C ASN A 198 -17.19 12.92 -13.77
N SER A 199 -17.61 11.78 -14.35
CA SER A 199 -18.97 11.26 -14.21
C SER A 199 -19.30 10.86 -12.77
N ILE A 200 -18.28 10.64 -11.93
CA ILE A 200 -18.43 10.33 -10.50
C ILE A 200 -19.14 11.43 -9.72
N ILE A 201 -19.26 12.65 -10.27
CA ILE A 201 -20.01 13.75 -9.65
C ILE A 201 -21.44 13.35 -9.24
N ASN A 202 -22.04 12.40 -9.95
CA ASN A 202 -23.41 11.90 -9.70
C ASN A 202 -23.49 10.87 -8.57
N SER A 203 -22.35 10.38 -8.08
CA SER A 203 -22.26 9.30 -7.09
C SER A 203 -21.02 9.45 -6.21
N MET A 204 -20.74 10.69 -5.78
CA MET A 204 -19.58 10.96 -4.92
C MET A 204 -19.70 10.17 -3.61
N PRO A 205 -18.59 9.68 -3.05
CA PRO A 205 -18.61 9.01 -1.75
C PRO A 205 -18.79 10.02 -0.62
N HIS A 206 -19.83 9.82 0.20
CA HIS A 206 -20.15 10.63 1.37
C HIS A 206 -20.27 9.79 2.64
N VAL A 207 -19.96 10.38 3.79
CA VAL A 207 -20.29 9.89 5.14
C VAL A 207 -20.74 11.04 6.03
N SER A 208 -21.46 10.75 7.10
CA SER A 208 -21.95 11.75 8.06
C SER A 208 -20.99 11.91 9.24
N TYR A 209 -20.68 13.15 9.62
CA TYR A 209 -19.91 13.44 10.83
C TYR A 209 -20.59 12.84 12.08
N LYS A 210 -21.92 12.93 12.16
CA LYS A 210 -22.70 12.41 13.30
C LYS A 210 -22.52 10.89 13.45
N ASP A 211 -22.49 10.16 12.33
CA ASP A 211 -22.38 8.70 12.34
C ASP A 211 -20.97 8.25 12.77
N ILE A 212 -19.92 8.96 12.34
CA ILE A 212 -18.54 8.70 12.77
C ILE A 212 -18.38 8.78 14.29
N PHE A 213 -19.11 9.69 14.94
CA PHE A 213 -19.08 9.89 16.38
C PHE A 213 -20.24 9.23 17.13
N SER A 214 -21.01 8.33 16.48
CA SER A 214 -22.16 7.69 17.11
C SER A 214 -21.77 6.71 18.23
N THR A 215 -22.63 6.63 19.24
CA THR A 215 -22.54 5.68 20.36
C THR A 215 -23.92 5.06 20.63
N ASP A 216 -23.96 3.83 21.13
CA ASP A 216 -25.20 3.14 21.56
C ASP A 216 -25.17 2.85 23.07
N GLY A 217 -24.98 3.91 23.86
CA GLY A 217 -24.80 3.80 25.31
C GLY A 217 -23.33 3.54 25.65
N LEU A 218 -23.00 2.29 26.01
CA LEU A 218 -21.64 1.91 26.44
C LEU A 218 -20.70 1.53 25.30
N HIS A 219 -21.20 1.23 24.10
CA HIS A 219 -20.35 0.86 22.96
C HIS A 219 -20.26 1.99 21.94
N ARG A 220 -19.08 2.09 21.34
CA ARG A 220 -18.84 3.01 20.24
C ARG A 220 -19.25 2.35 18.93
N THR A 221 -20.41 2.75 18.39
CA THR A 221 -20.88 2.30 17.06
C THR A 221 -20.19 3.03 15.91
N GLY A 222 -19.59 4.20 16.18
CA GLY A 222 -18.84 5.01 15.23
C GLY A 222 -17.70 4.29 14.51
N ASP A 223 -17.10 3.26 15.13
CA ASP A 223 -16.02 2.47 14.51
C ASP A 223 -16.44 1.82 13.17
N PHE A 224 -17.71 1.42 13.04
CA PHE A 224 -18.26 0.90 11.78
C PHE A 224 -18.27 1.97 10.69
N TYR A 225 -18.69 3.19 11.03
CA TYR A 225 -18.73 4.30 10.09
C TYR A 225 -17.34 4.83 9.74
N VAL A 226 -16.38 4.76 10.67
CA VAL A 226 -14.96 5.01 10.36
C VAL A 226 -14.46 3.95 9.37
N LEU A 227 -14.78 2.67 9.56
CA LEU A 227 -14.39 1.62 8.60
C LEU A 227 -14.97 1.90 7.20
N GLU A 228 -16.26 2.21 7.11
CA GLU A 228 -16.90 2.54 5.83
C GLU A 228 -16.31 3.80 5.18
N TRP A 229 -15.96 4.81 5.99
CA TRP A 229 -15.25 6.00 5.51
C TRP A 229 -13.89 5.66 4.93
N LEU A 230 -13.07 4.88 5.64
CA LEU A 230 -11.75 4.46 5.19
C LEU A 230 -11.80 3.54 3.95
N ARG A 231 -12.83 2.69 3.84
CA ARG A 231 -13.10 1.88 2.65
C ARG A 231 -13.47 2.72 1.44
N LYS A 232 -14.29 3.76 1.62
CA LYS A 232 -14.61 4.71 0.55
C LYS A 232 -13.36 5.45 0.06
N ILE A 233 -12.51 5.91 0.99
CA ILE A 233 -11.20 6.49 0.64
C ILE A 233 -10.34 5.46 -0.10
N ASP A 234 -10.25 4.21 0.37
CA ASP A 234 -9.43 3.19 -0.29
C ASP A 234 -9.96 2.94 -1.72
N LYS A 235 -11.28 2.73 -1.86
CA LYS A 235 -11.93 2.38 -3.12
C LYS A 235 -11.91 3.50 -4.15
N TYR A 236 -12.34 4.70 -3.78
CA TYR A 236 -12.53 5.83 -4.69
C TYR A 236 -11.35 6.83 -4.66
N GLY A 237 -10.47 6.76 -3.66
CA GLY A 237 -9.39 7.71 -3.47
C GLY A 237 -9.80 8.98 -2.73
N PHE A 238 -11.10 9.23 -2.51
CA PHE A 238 -11.58 10.37 -1.72
C PHE A 238 -12.91 10.06 -1.04
N CYS A 239 -13.30 10.91 -0.09
CA CYS A 239 -14.62 10.91 0.54
C CYS A 239 -14.96 12.31 1.06
N LEU A 240 -16.22 12.69 0.95
CA LEU A 240 -16.77 13.86 1.61
C LEU A 240 -17.34 13.45 2.97
N VAL A 241 -17.15 14.30 3.97
CA VAL A 241 -17.78 14.20 5.29
C VAL A 241 -18.71 15.38 5.43
N ASP A 242 -20.00 15.09 5.54
CA ASP A 242 -21.04 16.11 5.63
C ASP A 242 -21.33 16.46 7.10
N ASP A 243 -21.85 17.66 7.31
CA ASP A 243 -22.30 18.20 8.61
C ASP A 243 -21.22 18.22 9.70
N VAL A 244 -19.97 18.46 9.30
CA VAL A 244 -18.87 18.76 10.23
C VAL A 244 -19.12 20.15 10.83
N PRO A 245 -19.12 20.32 12.17
CA PRO A 245 -19.19 21.65 12.77
C PRO A 245 -18.08 22.53 12.19
N PRO A 246 -18.36 23.74 11.68
CA PRO A 246 -17.41 24.57 10.94
C PRO A 246 -16.39 25.24 11.88
N THR A 247 -15.62 24.44 12.60
CA THR A 247 -14.54 24.86 13.49
C THR A 247 -13.27 24.02 13.26
N PRO A 248 -12.08 24.58 13.51
CA PRO A 248 -10.81 23.85 13.49
C PRO A 248 -10.82 22.60 14.38
N GLU A 249 -11.35 22.71 15.60
CA GLU A 249 -11.32 21.65 16.62
C GLU A 249 -12.12 20.41 16.18
N ALA A 250 -13.27 20.62 15.52
CA ALA A 250 -14.06 19.52 14.97
C ALA A 250 -13.32 18.78 13.85
N THR A 251 -12.54 19.52 13.06
CA THR A 251 -11.72 18.99 11.97
C THR A 251 -10.54 18.19 12.51
N GLU A 252 -9.86 18.71 13.53
CA GLU A 252 -8.77 18.02 14.20
C GLU A 252 -9.27 16.71 14.83
N LYS A 253 -10.42 16.76 15.52
CA LYS A 253 -11.06 15.58 16.10
C LYS A 253 -11.40 14.55 15.02
N LEU A 254 -11.93 14.98 13.87
CA LEU A 254 -12.25 14.11 12.74
C LEU A 254 -11.01 13.41 12.16
N LEU A 255 -9.90 14.14 11.97
CA LEU A 255 -8.63 13.55 11.50
C LEU A 255 -8.11 12.49 12.48
N ARG A 256 -8.22 12.76 13.78
CA ARG A 256 -7.79 11.87 14.86
C ARG A 256 -8.57 10.56 14.96
N GLU A 257 -9.73 10.45 14.31
CA GLU A 257 -10.45 9.18 14.18
C GLU A 257 -9.78 8.18 13.23
N ILE A 258 -8.98 8.71 12.29
CA ILE A 258 -8.14 7.91 11.41
C ILE A 258 -6.83 7.59 12.13
N ALA A 259 -6.03 8.61 12.42
CA ALA A 259 -4.74 8.51 13.11
C ALA A 259 -4.28 9.88 13.60
N PHE A 260 -3.10 9.94 14.22
CA PHE A 260 -2.49 11.22 14.57
C PHE A 260 -2.21 12.06 13.31
N ILE A 261 -2.23 13.38 13.49
CA ILE A 261 -1.97 14.34 12.41
C ILE A 261 -0.47 14.39 12.17
N ARG A 262 -0.06 14.30 10.90
CA ARG A 262 1.35 14.38 10.50
C ARG A 262 1.82 15.83 10.59
N GLU A 263 2.76 16.08 11.49
CA GLU A 263 3.44 17.37 11.58
C GLU A 263 4.39 17.58 10.39
N THR A 264 4.39 18.81 9.86
CA THR A 264 5.23 19.23 8.74
C THR A 264 5.89 20.57 9.05
N HIS A 265 6.75 21.07 8.16
CA HIS A 265 7.32 22.41 8.28
C HIS A 265 6.29 23.53 8.15
N TYR A 266 5.07 23.24 7.69
CA TYR A 266 3.92 24.15 7.72
C TYR A 266 3.12 24.07 9.03
N GLY A 267 3.57 23.26 10.00
CA GLY A 267 2.86 22.93 11.23
C GLY A 267 2.10 21.60 11.14
N ALA A 268 1.41 21.25 12.23
CA ALA A 268 0.62 20.03 12.33
C ALA A 268 -0.78 20.17 11.73
N PHE A 269 -1.52 21.19 12.15
CA PHE A 269 -2.86 21.49 11.66
C PHE A 269 -2.87 22.93 11.16
N TRP A 270 -3.40 23.14 9.95
CA TRP A 270 -3.45 24.46 9.34
C TRP A 270 -4.87 25.00 9.34
N ASP A 271 -4.97 26.29 9.62
CA ASP A 271 -6.21 27.07 9.59
C ASP A 271 -5.84 28.42 8.99
N PHE A 272 -6.20 28.63 7.74
CA PHE A 272 -5.71 29.78 7.00
C PHE A 272 -6.79 30.43 6.15
N THR A 273 -6.57 31.72 5.96
CA THR A 273 -7.12 32.53 4.86
C THR A 273 -5.92 32.88 3.97
N ALA A 274 -6.11 33.18 2.68
CA ALA A 274 -5.01 33.57 1.81
C ALA A 274 -4.33 34.86 2.31
N ASN A 275 -3.29 34.71 3.14
CA ASN A 275 -2.55 35.78 3.80
C ASN A 275 -1.04 35.75 3.46
N MET A 276 -0.61 34.89 2.53
CA MET A 276 0.77 34.80 2.01
C MET A 276 1.88 34.46 3.04
N GLU A 277 1.55 34.02 4.26
CA GLU A 277 2.54 33.90 5.36
C GLU A 277 3.60 32.79 5.16
N HIS A 278 3.37 31.80 4.29
CA HIS A 278 4.20 30.59 4.23
C HIS A 278 5.00 30.37 2.92
N GLY A 279 5.14 31.38 2.06
CA GLY A 279 6.02 31.27 0.88
C GLY A 279 5.63 30.17 -0.12
N ASP A 280 4.38 29.71 -0.07
CA ASP A 280 3.81 28.64 -0.89
C ASP A 280 2.61 29.19 -1.70
N THR A 281 2.51 28.78 -2.96
CA THR A 281 1.43 29.17 -3.89
C THR A 281 0.04 28.84 -3.36
N ALA A 282 -0.11 27.86 -2.47
CA ALA A 282 -1.36 27.53 -1.78
C ALA A 282 -1.98 28.71 -1.03
N TYR A 283 -1.14 29.65 -0.54
CA TYR A 283 -1.55 30.82 0.23
C TYR A 283 -1.87 32.06 -0.63
N THR A 284 -1.84 31.92 -1.96
CA THR A 284 -2.29 32.96 -2.90
C THR A 284 -3.81 32.88 -3.14
N ASN A 285 -4.37 33.71 -4.01
CA ASN A 285 -5.73 33.58 -4.55
C ASN A 285 -5.74 33.03 -6.00
N LEU A 286 -4.58 32.60 -6.51
CA LEU A 286 -4.42 32.08 -7.85
C LEU A 286 -5.01 30.66 -7.96
N ALA A 287 -5.40 30.31 -9.18
CA ALA A 287 -5.80 28.95 -9.51
C ALA A 287 -4.61 28.00 -9.39
N LEU A 288 -4.87 26.80 -8.89
CA LEU A 288 -3.89 25.72 -8.78
C LEU A 288 -4.37 24.58 -9.67
N GLY A 289 -3.50 24.14 -10.58
CA GLY A 289 -3.76 22.97 -11.41
C GLY A 289 -3.76 21.68 -10.59
N ALA A 290 -4.10 20.57 -11.23
CA ALA A 290 -4.08 19.25 -10.59
C ALA A 290 -2.65 18.88 -10.15
N HIS A 291 -2.44 18.68 -8.85
CA HIS A 291 -1.17 18.25 -8.24
C HIS A 291 -1.39 17.33 -7.03
N THR A 292 -0.33 16.66 -6.59
CA THR A 292 -0.23 15.96 -5.31
C THR A 292 0.73 16.71 -4.41
N ASP A 293 0.42 16.82 -3.13
CA ASP A 293 1.24 17.56 -2.18
C ASP A 293 2.49 16.79 -1.75
N THR A 294 3.47 17.54 -1.25
CA THR A 294 4.67 17.00 -0.58
C THR A 294 5.52 16.07 -1.46
N THR A 295 5.56 16.33 -2.78
CA THR A 295 6.38 15.53 -3.70
C THR A 295 7.88 15.60 -3.36
N TYR A 296 8.29 16.62 -2.60
CA TYR A 296 9.63 16.85 -2.10
C TYR A 296 9.98 16.08 -0.81
N PHE A 297 9.05 15.29 -0.24
CA PHE A 297 9.35 14.35 0.85
C PHE A 297 9.70 12.97 0.29
N SER A 298 10.65 12.28 0.94
CA SER A 298 10.93 10.86 0.67
C SER A 298 9.69 9.98 0.88
N ASP A 299 8.90 10.33 1.90
CA ASP A 299 7.58 9.77 2.20
C ASP A 299 6.55 10.90 2.13
N PRO A 300 5.87 11.10 0.99
CA PRO A 300 4.79 12.09 0.86
C PRO A 300 3.63 11.79 1.79
N ALA A 301 2.91 12.82 2.21
CA ALA A 301 1.68 12.68 2.98
C ALA A 301 0.70 11.73 2.29
N GLY A 302 0.08 10.84 3.08
CA GLY A 302 -0.82 9.81 2.58
C GLY A 302 -2.23 10.34 2.34
N LEU A 303 -2.87 10.86 3.39
CA LEU A 303 -4.16 11.53 3.26
C LEU A 303 -3.99 13.04 3.48
N GLN A 304 -4.83 13.80 2.80
CA GLN A 304 -5.02 15.23 3.04
C GLN A 304 -6.51 15.53 3.17
N LEU A 305 -6.86 16.40 4.13
CA LEU A 305 -8.23 16.85 4.35
C LEU A 305 -8.32 18.37 4.22
N PHE A 306 -9.30 18.87 3.47
CA PHE A 306 -9.74 20.27 3.48
C PHE A 306 -11.13 20.38 4.10
N HIS A 307 -11.36 21.37 4.95
CA HIS A 307 -12.67 21.68 5.50
C HIS A 307 -13.00 23.17 5.31
N LEU A 308 -14.15 23.44 4.67
CA LEU A 308 -14.63 24.79 4.42
C LEU A 308 -15.35 25.38 5.63
N LEU A 309 -14.74 26.41 6.23
CA LEU A 309 -15.28 27.11 7.40
C LEU A 309 -16.05 28.38 7.03
N SER A 310 -15.70 29.01 5.91
CA SER A 310 -16.28 30.29 5.49
C SER A 310 -17.64 30.11 4.78
N PRO A 311 -18.63 30.97 5.06
CA PRO A 311 -19.95 30.89 4.41
C PRO A 311 -19.87 31.27 2.92
N PRO A 312 -20.82 30.81 2.07
CA PRO A 312 -20.80 31.08 0.63
C PRO A 312 -20.89 32.56 0.28
N THR A 313 -21.42 33.41 1.16
CA THR A 313 -21.51 34.87 0.97
C THR A 313 -20.17 35.60 1.11
N SER A 314 -19.14 34.94 1.66
CA SER A 314 -17.85 35.56 1.96
C SER A 314 -16.84 35.51 0.81
N HIS A 315 -17.08 34.65 -0.19
CA HIS A 315 -16.16 34.44 -1.30
C HIS A 315 -16.88 34.02 -2.59
N GLU A 316 -16.25 34.29 -3.73
CA GLU A 316 -16.69 33.85 -5.05
C GLU A 316 -15.60 33.02 -5.70
N GLY A 317 -15.96 31.90 -6.32
CA GLY A 317 -15.01 30.95 -6.91
C GLY A 317 -14.46 29.95 -5.87
N GLY A 318 -13.23 29.45 -6.09
CA GLY A 318 -12.59 28.52 -5.16
C GLY A 318 -13.20 27.12 -5.16
N LYS A 319 -13.79 26.72 -6.30
CA LYS A 319 -14.16 25.32 -6.60
C LYS A 319 -12.93 24.43 -6.45
N SER A 320 -13.11 23.30 -5.79
CA SER A 320 -12.11 22.26 -5.64
C SER A 320 -12.04 21.43 -6.92
N LEU A 321 -10.82 21.12 -7.35
CA LEU A 321 -10.52 20.21 -8.45
C LEU A 321 -10.09 18.87 -7.88
N LEU A 322 -10.59 17.77 -8.43
CA LEU A 322 -10.08 16.42 -8.19
C LEU A 322 -9.87 15.70 -9.52
N VAL A 323 -8.79 14.92 -9.61
CA VAL A 323 -8.49 14.03 -10.74
C VAL A 323 -7.99 12.70 -10.19
N ASP A 324 -8.60 11.60 -10.62
CA ASP A 324 -8.10 10.26 -10.29
C ASP A 324 -6.81 9.98 -11.06
N GLY A 325 -5.66 10.12 -10.39
CA GLY A 325 -4.35 9.88 -10.98
C GLY A 325 -4.18 8.47 -11.49
N PHE A 326 -4.85 7.48 -10.90
CA PHE A 326 -4.77 6.09 -11.39
C PHE A 326 -5.57 5.90 -12.67
N ALA A 327 -6.75 6.52 -12.78
CA ALA A 327 -7.53 6.52 -14.02
C ALA A 327 -6.80 7.29 -15.14
N ALA A 328 -6.20 8.44 -14.81
CA ALA A 328 -5.37 9.22 -15.72
C ALA A 328 -4.17 8.40 -16.21
N ALA A 329 -3.48 7.70 -15.31
CA ALA A 329 -2.35 6.83 -15.65
C ALA A 329 -2.78 5.64 -16.53
N ALA A 330 -3.94 5.04 -16.26
CA ALA A 330 -4.51 3.99 -17.10
C ALA A 330 -4.86 4.52 -18.51
N LYS A 331 -5.34 5.75 -18.62
CA LYS A 331 -5.59 6.43 -19.90
C LYS A 331 -4.29 6.73 -20.63
N LEU A 332 -3.28 7.27 -19.95
CA LEU A 332 -1.95 7.52 -20.51
C LEU A 332 -1.33 6.24 -21.05
N ARG A 333 -1.41 5.13 -20.32
CA ARG A 333 -0.91 3.82 -20.77
C ARG A 333 -1.54 3.37 -22.09
N ARG A 334 -2.81 3.72 -22.35
CA ARG A 334 -3.51 3.37 -23.59
C ARG A 334 -3.17 4.33 -24.74
N GLU A 335 -3.08 5.63 -24.45
CA GLU A 335 -2.95 6.68 -25.46
C GLU A 335 -1.49 6.97 -25.84
N SER A 336 -0.57 6.87 -24.90
CA SER A 336 0.87 7.09 -25.09
C SER A 336 1.67 6.15 -24.18
N PRO A 337 1.84 4.86 -24.57
CA PRO A 337 2.60 3.89 -23.78
C PRO A 337 4.05 4.34 -23.51
N GLU A 338 4.67 5.01 -24.48
CA GLU A 338 6.02 5.56 -24.34
C GLU A 338 6.09 6.62 -23.23
N ALA A 339 5.10 7.52 -23.16
CA ALA A 339 5.02 8.50 -22.09
C ALA A 339 4.77 7.83 -20.73
N TYR A 340 3.93 6.79 -20.70
CA TYR A 340 3.69 6.01 -19.50
C TYR A 340 4.97 5.38 -18.95
N ASP A 341 5.73 4.69 -19.80
CA ASP A 341 6.98 4.03 -19.42
C ASP A 341 8.00 5.06 -18.94
N MET A 342 8.12 6.18 -19.66
CA MET A 342 9.02 7.28 -19.28
C MET A 342 8.70 7.85 -17.91
N LEU A 343 7.42 8.08 -17.61
CA LEU A 343 6.97 8.61 -16.32
C LEU A 343 6.95 7.55 -15.20
N SER A 344 7.12 6.27 -15.55
CA SER A 344 7.23 5.16 -14.60
C SER A 344 8.68 4.84 -14.24
N GLU A 345 9.63 5.15 -15.13
CA GLU A 345 11.04 4.79 -14.96
C GLU A 345 11.93 5.98 -14.59
N VAL A 346 11.64 7.17 -15.13
CA VAL A 346 12.52 8.34 -14.98
C VAL A 346 12.16 9.12 -13.73
N PRO A 347 13.05 9.20 -12.72
CA PRO A 347 12.79 9.99 -11.53
C PRO A 347 12.73 11.49 -11.85
N ILE A 348 11.84 12.20 -11.17
CA ILE A 348 11.75 13.66 -11.24
C ILE A 348 12.25 14.25 -9.92
N ASP A 349 13.26 15.12 -10.01
CA ASP A 349 13.77 15.87 -8.88
C ASP A 349 12.76 16.95 -8.45
N THR A 350 12.43 16.99 -7.17
CA THR A 350 11.48 17.93 -6.57
C THR A 350 12.09 18.62 -5.34
N HIS A 351 11.58 19.79 -4.96
CA HIS A 351 12.03 20.52 -3.79
C HIS A 351 10.95 21.40 -3.16
N ALA A 352 11.15 21.72 -1.88
CA ALA A 352 10.56 22.91 -1.25
C ALA A 352 11.70 23.72 -0.61
N SER A 353 11.84 24.99 -1.01
CA SER A 353 12.96 25.84 -0.57
C SER A 353 12.59 27.31 -0.37
N GLY A 354 11.28 27.61 -0.24
CA GLY A 354 10.77 28.98 -0.17
C GLY A 354 10.87 29.66 1.21
N GLY A 355 11.18 28.92 2.28
CA GLY A 355 11.21 29.42 3.66
C GLY A 355 12.60 29.49 4.28
N THR A 356 12.73 30.24 5.37
CA THR A 356 13.94 30.25 6.22
C THR A 356 14.19 28.84 6.78
N ASP A 357 15.42 28.33 6.65
CA ASP A 357 15.81 26.98 7.08
C ASP A 357 15.03 25.82 6.43
N VAL A 358 14.39 26.06 5.27
CA VAL A 358 13.66 25.05 4.50
C VAL A 358 14.42 24.70 3.22
N ALA A 359 14.82 23.44 3.07
CA ALA A 359 15.48 22.93 1.85
C ALA A 359 15.16 21.44 1.64
N PHE A 360 13.87 21.10 1.59
CA PHE A 360 13.45 19.71 1.41
C PHE A 360 13.73 19.21 0.00
N ARG A 361 14.25 17.99 -0.06
CA ARG A 361 14.36 17.15 -1.25
C ARG A 361 14.21 15.69 -0.82
N PRO A 362 13.62 14.83 -1.67
CA PRO A 362 13.60 13.40 -1.39
C PRO A 362 15.04 12.85 -1.34
N LEU A 363 15.29 11.91 -0.42
CA LEU A 363 16.58 11.21 -0.34
C LEU A 363 16.90 10.46 -1.64
N ILE A 364 15.85 9.87 -2.23
CA ILE A 364 15.88 9.19 -3.52
C ILE A 364 14.78 9.82 -4.38
N PRO A 365 15.11 10.48 -5.50
CA PRO A 365 14.11 10.94 -6.45
C PRO A 365 13.26 9.76 -6.94
N GLN A 366 11.96 9.98 -7.14
CA GLN A 366 11.01 8.95 -7.54
C GLN A 366 10.35 9.31 -8.87
N PRO A 367 9.93 8.32 -9.68
CA PRO A 367 9.14 8.58 -10.88
C PRO A 367 7.75 9.10 -10.52
N VAL A 368 7.08 9.72 -11.50
CA VAL A 368 5.70 10.20 -11.35
C VAL A 368 4.76 9.04 -11.07
N LEU A 369 4.97 7.90 -11.73
CA LEU A 369 4.16 6.70 -11.61
C LEU A 369 4.99 5.60 -10.93
N SER A 370 4.78 5.35 -9.65
CA SER A 370 5.54 4.35 -8.90
C SER A 370 4.75 3.06 -8.72
N HIS A 371 5.32 1.93 -9.11
CA HIS A 371 4.69 0.60 -9.05
C HIS A 371 5.23 -0.25 -7.91
N HIS A 372 4.37 -1.12 -7.37
CA HIS A 372 4.78 -2.11 -6.39
C HIS A 372 5.67 -3.16 -7.07
N PRO A 373 6.88 -3.43 -6.54
CA PRO A 373 7.91 -4.21 -7.25
C PRO A 373 7.53 -5.67 -7.51
N HIS A 374 6.64 -6.25 -6.71
CA HIS A 374 6.25 -7.66 -6.85
C HIS A 374 4.93 -7.86 -7.61
N THR A 375 4.02 -6.89 -7.57
CA THR A 375 2.69 -7.02 -8.19
C THR A 375 2.58 -6.22 -9.50
N GLY A 376 3.48 -5.26 -9.72
CA GLY A 376 3.41 -4.34 -10.86
C GLY A 376 2.24 -3.35 -10.79
N GLU A 377 1.50 -3.32 -9.68
CA GLU A 377 0.37 -2.42 -9.50
C GLU A 377 0.86 -0.99 -9.26
N LEU A 378 0.24 -0.01 -9.93
CA LEU A 378 0.49 1.41 -9.67
C LEU A 378 0.09 1.71 -8.22
N THR A 379 1.03 2.24 -7.44
CA THR A 379 0.86 2.43 -5.99
C THR A 379 0.84 3.89 -5.61
N ILE A 380 1.66 4.72 -6.25
CA ILE A 380 1.76 6.17 -5.95
C ILE A 380 1.85 6.95 -7.27
N VAL A 381 1.05 8.01 -7.37
CA VAL A 381 1.22 9.10 -8.34
C VAL A 381 1.85 10.29 -7.62
N ARG A 382 2.98 10.80 -8.11
CA ARG A 382 3.67 11.98 -7.59
C ARG A 382 3.79 13.03 -8.67
N TRP A 383 2.92 14.03 -8.64
CA TRP A 383 2.92 15.08 -9.64
C TRP A 383 2.66 16.43 -9.00
N ASN A 384 3.69 17.28 -8.96
CA ASN A 384 3.52 18.70 -8.72
C ASN A 384 4.49 19.45 -9.62
N PRO A 385 4.00 20.15 -10.67
CA PRO A 385 4.88 20.86 -11.59
C PRO A 385 5.60 22.03 -10.91
N ASP A 386 5.06 22.58 -9.82
CA ASP A 386 5.60 23.73 -9.11
C ASP A 386 6.74 23.36 -8.15
N ASP A 387 6.75 22.13 -7.64
CA ASP A 387 7.83 21.58 -6.80
C ASP A 387 9.06 21.16 -7.63
N ARG A 388 8.97 21.17 -8.96
CA ARG A 388 9.92 20.46 -9.83
C ARG A 388 11.23 21.24 -10.02
N LEU A 389 12.35 20.55 -9.80
CA LEU A 389 13.67 21.07 -10.14
C LEU A 389 13.99 20.97 -11.65
N PRO A 390 14.95 21.75 -12.16
CA PRO A 390 15.42 21.61 -13.53
C PRO A 390 15.90 20.18 -13.84
N PHE A 391 15.45 19.61 -14.97
CA PHE A 391 15.88 18.28 -15.38
C PHE A 391 17.38 18.25 -15.62
N CYS A 392 18.08 17.35 -14.92
CA CYS A 392 19.48 17.09 -15.15
C CYS A 392 19.64 15.86 -16.06
N GLY A 393 20.40 15.97 -17.16
CA GLY A 393 20.62 14.89 -18.12
C GLY A 393 21.46 13.71 -17.61
N ARG A 394 21.54 13.51 -16.29
CA ARG A 394 22.44 12.55 -15.62
C ARG A 394 22.05 11.09 -15.90
N SER A 395 20.82 10.83 -16.34
CA SER A 395 20.30 9.49 -16.63
C SER A 395 20.51 9.03 -18.08
N GLY A 396 21.10 9.86 -18.96
CA GLY A 396 21.23 9.55 -20.39
C GLY A 396 19.90 9.53 -21.15
N VAL A 397 18.78 9.86 -20.49
CA VAL A 397 17.45 9.96 -21.08
C VAL A 397 17.33 11.26 -21.87
N SER A 398 16.65 11.21 -23.01
CA SER A 398 16.33 12.41 -23.79
C SER A 398 15.40 13.33 -23.01
N VAL A 399 15.92 14.48 -22.59
CA VAL A 399 15.13 15.54 -21.92
C VAL A 399 13.93 15.95 -22.78
N LYS A 400 14.08 15.99 -24.12
CA LYS A 400 12.97 16.30 -25.03
C LYS A 400 11.84 15.25 -24.96
N ARG A 401 12.17 13.96 -24.88
CA ARG A 401 11.17 12.90 -24.72
C ARG A 401 10.48 13.00 -23.36
N LEU A 402 11.22 13.34 -22.29
CA LEU A 402 10.64 13.56 -20.96
C LEU A 402 9.66 14.73 -20.95
N TYR A 403 10.01 15.85 -21.59
CA TYR A 403 9.07 16.95 -21.77
C TYR A 403 7.83 16.54 -22.58
N GLN A 404 7.98 15.72 -23.62
CA GLN A 404 6.82 15.23 -24.38
C GLN A 404 5.93 14.33 -23.51
N ALA A 405 6.50 13.42 -22.74
CA ALA A 405 5.75 12.55 -21.82
C ALA A 405 4.98 13.37 -20.77
N ILE A 406 5.59 14.42 -20.23
CA ILE A 406 4.94 15.37 -19.33
C ILE A 406 3.79 16.11 -20.01
N ARG A 407 3.95 16.52 -21.27
CA ARG A 407 2.86 17.18 -22.02
C ARG A 407 1.68 16.24 -22.24
N ASP A 408 1.94 14.97 -22.55
CA ASP A 408 0.89 13.95 -22.72
C ASP A 408 0.15 13.73 -21.39
N TRP A 409 0.88 13.61 -20.27
CA TRP A 409 0.31 13.51 -18.93
C TRP A 409 -0.56 14.72 -18.56
N GLU A 410 -0.01 15.93 -18.72
CA GLU A 410 -0.69 17.20 -18.46
C GLU A 410 -1.96 17.34 -19.31
N SER A 411 -1.91 16.94 -20.58
CA SER A 411 -3.08 16.97 -21.46
C SER A 411 -4.20 16.05 -20.98
N ILE A 412 -3.86 14.91 -20.36
CA ILE A 412 -4.86 13.97 -19.83
C ILE A 412 -5.47 14.52 -18.54
N ILE A 413 -4.66 14.94 -17.56
CA ILE A 413 -5.17 15.38 -16.26
C ILE A 413 -5.95 16.70 -16.35
N LYS A 414 -5.68 17.52 -17.37
CA LYS A 414 -6.43 18.76 -17.68
C LYS A 414 -7.60 18.57 -18.65
N SER A 415 -7.85 17.35 -19.10
CA SER A 415 -8.98 17.11 -20.00
C SER A 415 -10.30 17.26 -19.25
N SER A 416 -11.30 17.86 -19.90
CA SER A 416 -12.61 18.11 -19.29
C SER A 416 -13.30 16.84 -18.81
N SER A 417 -13.02 15.68 -19.44
CA SER A 417 -13.52 14.38 -19.01
C SER A 417 -12.88 13.91 -17.69
N MET A 418 -11.64 14.28 -17.40
CA MET A 418 -10.92 13.82 -16.21
C MET A 418 -11.09 14.76 -15.01
N GLU A 419 -11.24 16.06 -15.25
CA GLU A 419 -11.38 17.06 -14.20
C GLU A 419 -12.77 17.03 -13.53
N LEU A 420 -12.80 16.65 -12.25
CA LEU A 420 -13.97 16.81 -11.40
C LEU A 420 -13.90 18.15 -10.68
N TRP A 421 -14.73 19.10 -11.10
CA TRP A 421 -14.88 20.40 -10.44
C TRP A 421 -16.09 20.40 -9.51
N THR A 422 -15.86 20.62 -8.21
CA THR A 422 -16.93 20.64 -7.20
C THR A 422 -16.82 21.86 -6.29
N GLN A 423 -17.97 22.41 -5.89
CA GLN A 423 -18.03 23.49 -4.90
C GLN A 423 -18.33 22.88 -3.53
N MET A 424 -17.38 23.01 -2.60
CA MET A 424 -17.58 22.60 -1.22
C MET A 424 -18.59 23.50 -0.52
N LYS A 425 -19.38 22.91 0.38
CA LYS A 425 -20.30 23.63 1.27
C LYS A 425 -19.64 23.91 2.62
N MET A 426 -20.07 24.97 3.30
CA MET A 426 -19.65 25.23 4.67
C MET A 426 -20.04 24.04 5.57
N GLY A 427 -19.12 23.56 6.40
CA GLY A 427 -19.34 22.36 7.21
C GLY A 427 -19.10 21.04 6.47
N GLN A 428 -18.58 21.09 5.24
CA GLN A 428 -18.19 19.90 4.49
C GLN A 428 -16.67 19.74 4.49
N ALA A 429 -16.18 18.56 4.90
CA ALA A 429 -14.78 18.19 4.78
C ALA A 429 -14.57 17.25 3.59
N LEU A 430 -13.52 17.50 2.81
CA LEU A 430 -13.07 16.67 1.70
C LEU A 430 -11.75 16.04 2.09
N ILE A 431 -11.72 14.71 2.20
CA ILE A 431 -10.48 13.95 2.42
C ILE A 431 -10.16 13.10 1.21
N PHE A 432 -8.88 12.98 0.87
CA PHE A 432 -8.42 12.19 -0.26
C PHE A 432 -7.05 11.56 -0.01
N ASP A 433 -6.81 10.45 -0.70
CA ASP A 433 -5.54 9.76 -0.80
C ASP A 433 -4.62 10.55 -1.74
N ASN A 434 -3.71 11.33 -1.16
CA ASN A 434 -2.73 12.16 -1.85
C ASN A 434 -1.68 11.33 -2.61
N HIS A 435 -1.62 10.00 -2.41
CA HIS A 435 -0.83 9.10 -3.26
C HIS A 435 -1.56 8.74 -4.56
N ARG A 436 -2.84 9.11 -4.72
CA ARG A 436 -3.67 8.75 -5.87
C ARG A 436 -4.36 9.95 -6.52
N ILE A 437 -5.02 10.77 -5.72
CA ILE A 437 -5.87 11.86 -6.19
C ILE A 437 -5.03 13.12 -6.34
N LEU A 438 -4.96 13.62 -7.57
CA LEU A 438 -4.49 14.97 -7.80
C LEU A 438 -5.62 15.92 -7.47
N HIS A 439 -5.28 17.07 -6.92
CA HIS A 439 -6.23 18.07 -6.49
C HIS A 439 -5.75 19.47 -6.88
N GLY A 440 -6.65 20.43 -6.79
CA GLY A 440 -6.36 21.82 -7.11
C GLY A 440 -7.54 22.70 -6.77
N ARG A 441 -7.53 23.92 -7.29
CA ARG A 441 -8.64 24.85 -7.09
C ARG A 441 -8.70 25.90 -8.18
N SER A 442 -9.91 26.42 -8.41
CA SER A 442 -10.09 27.64 -9.19
C SER A 442 -9.67 28.87 -8.38
N SER A 443 -9.35 29.96 -9.07
CA SER A 443 -9.12 31.26 -8.42
C SER A 443 -10.36 31.69 -7.64
N PHE A 444 -10.17 32.54 -6.63
CA PHE A 444 -11.28 33.09 -5.85
C PHE A 444 -11.04 34.53 -5.42
N LYS A 445 -12.13 35.19 -5.03
CA LYS A 445 -12.14 36.53 -4.43
C LYS A 445 -12.85 36.49 -3.07
N GLY A 446 -12.52 37.42 -2.18
CA GLY A 446 -13.12 37.51 -0.85
C GLY A 446 -12.39 36.69 0.20
N SER A 447 -13.07 36.45 1.33
CA SER A 447 -12.52 35.75 2.49
C SER A 447 -12.94 34.28 2.47
N ARG A 448 -12.04 33.41 2.03
CA ARG A 448 -12.22 31.95 2.01
C ARG A 448 -11.31 31.32 3.05
N ARG A 449 -11.90 30.80 4.13
CA ARG A 449 -11.19 30.16 5.23
C ARG A 449 -11.32 28.65 5.14
N LEU A 450 -10.18 27.97 5.06
CA LEU A 450 -10.07 26.51 5.08
C LEU A 450 -9.21 26.09 6.26
N CYS A 451 -9.52 24.93 6.81
CA CYS A 451 -8.62 24.24 7.74
C CYS A 451 -8.46 22.77 7.37
N GLY A 452 -7.45 22.12 7.95
CA GLY A 452 -7.13 20.74 7.65
C GLY A 452 -5.72 20.32 8.04
N GLY A 453 -5.34 19.15 7.54
CA GLY A 453 -4.09 18.52 7.93
C GLY A 453 -3.83 17.25 7.14
N TYR A 454 -2.67 16.66 7.41
CA TYR A 454 -2.19 15.45 6.76
C TYR A 454 -2.25 14.25 7.70
N VAL A 455 -2.42 13.07 7.12
CA VAL A 455 -2.24 11.78 7.82
C VAL A 455 -1.25 10.93 7.02
N ASN A 456 -0.37 10.22 7.72
CA ASN A 456 0.58 9.31 7.07
C ASN A 456 -0.15 8.17 6.35
N GLY A 457 0.43 7.73 5.22
CA GLY A 457 -0.13 6.64 4.44
C GLY A 457 -0.16 5.30 5.18
N ASP A 458 0.85 5.02 5.99
CA ASP A 458 0.94 3.77 6.76
C ASP A 458 -0.08 3.72 7.89
N ASP A 459 -0.25 4.83 8.62
CA ASP A 459 -1.17 4.92 9.74
C ASP A 459 -2.64 4.78 9.30
N TYR A 460 -3.00 5.42 8.18
CA TYR A 460 -4.30 5.23 7.54
C TYR A 460 -4.55 3.76 7.17
N ARG A 461 -3.61 3.13 6.47
CA ARG A 461 -3.75 1.72 6.01
C ARG A 461 -3.78 0.75 7.20
N SER A 462 -2.99 1.03 8.24
CA SER A 462 -3.01 0.31 9.52
C SER A 462 -4.38 0.41 10.20
N ARG A 463 -4.96 1.62 10.28
CA ARG A 463 -6.29 1.84 10.86
C ARG A 463 -7.36 1.06 10.09
N LEU A 464 -7.36 1.15 8.76
CA LEU A 464 -8.29 0.40 7.91
C LEU A 464 -8.22 -1.10 8.19
N MET A 465 -7.03 -1.69 8.11
CA MET A 465 -6.82 -3.13 8.35
C MET A 465 -7.21 -3.56 9.76
N SER A 466 -6.87 -2.76 10.77
CA SER A 466 -7.21 -3.01 12.17
C SER A 466 -8.73 -3.04 12.37
N LEU A 467 -9.45 -2.08 11.76
CA LEU A 467 -10.92 -2.05 11.81
C LEU A 467 -11.54 -3.25 11.10
N GLU A 468 -11.05 -3.62 9.92
CA GLU A 468 -11.52 -4.80 9.19
C GLU A 468 -11.36 -6.08 10.02
N GLN A 469 -10.21 -6.28 10.64
CA GLN A 469 -9.93 -7.44 11.50
C GLN A 469 -10.85 -7.47 12.73
N ARG A 470 -10.93 -6.36 13.46
CA ARG A 470 -11.73 -6.28 14.70
C ARG A 470 -13.22 -6.51 14.42
N LEU A 471 -13.76 -5.86 13.39
CA LEU A 471 -15.20 -5.90 13.10
C LEU A 471 -15.61 -7.18 12.37
N SER A 472 -14.73 -7.80 11.57
CA SER A 472 -14.99 -9.14 11.00
C SER A 472 -15.00 -10.22 12.09
N ALA A 473 -14.08 -10.14 13.06
CA ALA A 473 -14.00 -11.10 14.16
C ALA A 473 -15.21 -11.04 15.12
N SER A 474 -15.85 -9.87 15.28
CA SER A 474 -17.09 -9.76 16.05
C SER A 474 -18.29 -10.42 15.35
N SER A 475 -18.35 -10.39 14.02
CA SER A 475 -19.43 -11.04 13.27
C SER A 475 -19.38 -12.57 13.35
N SER A 476 -18.19 -13.17 13.51
CA SER A 476 -18.01 -14.62 13.66
C SER A 476 -18.25 -15.16 15.07
N ARG A 477 -18.41 -14.31 16.09
CA ARG A 477 -18.70 -14.74 17.48
C ARG A 477 -20.20 -14.71 17.84
N ASN A 478 -21.03 -14.17 16.95
CA ASN A 478 -22.49 -14.05 17.13
C ASN A 478 -23.30 -15.03 16.25
N LEU A 479 -22.63 -16.02 15.66
CA LEU A 479 -23.19 -17.20 14.99
C LEU A 479 -22.71 -18.44 15.74
#